data_AF-A0A7R9DBV7-F1
#
_entry.id   AF-A0A7R9DBV7-F1
#
_cell.length_a   1.000
_cell.length_b   1.000
_cell.length_c   1.000
_cell.angle_alpha   90.00
_cell.angle_beta   90.00
_cell.angle_gamma   90.00
#
_symmetry.space_group_name_H-M   'P 1'
#
loop_
_entity.id
_entity.type
_entity.pdbx_description
1 polymer ?
#
loop_
_entity_poly.entity_id
_entity_poly.type
_entity_poly.pdbx_seq_one_letter_code
_entity_poly.pdbx_strand_id
1 'polypeptide(L)'
;MVNNGSLHYDHDRDGTHTQLAGCEAKFRNVAHDTHIAIRYENDVLTVSTDVENKAAWKECLSVKGVRLPTGYYFGVTAATGDLSDTHDIMSIKLYELDMPENVSLLSLHEPMYSPFSIIVQRNFFPRA
;
A
#
# COMPACT_ATOMS: atom_id res chain seq x y z
N MET A 1 8.38 -3.53 6.26
CA MET A 1 8.94 -4.62 7.09
C MET A 1 8.16 -5.90 6.80
N VAL A 2 8.82 -7.06 6.70
CA VAL A 2 8.18 -8.38 6.75
C VAL A 2 8.72 -9.08 7.99
N ASN A 3 7.85 -9.72 8.78
CA ASN A 3 8.23 -10.26 10.08
C ASN A 3 7.76 -11.71 10.25
N ASN A 4 8.61 -12.52 10.88
CA ASN A 4 8.33 -13.90 11.29
C ASN A 4 7.98 -14.02 12.78
N GLY A 5 7.83 -12.89 13.48
CA GLY A 5 7.53 -12.80 14.90
C GLY A 5 8.76 -12.55 15.80
N SER A 6 9.98 -12.62 15.26
CA SER A 6 11.22 -12.41 16.04
C SER A 6 11.78 -10.99 15.93
N LEU A 7 11.40 -10.23 14.90
CA LEU A 7 11.92 -8.88 14.67
C LEU A 7 11.12 -7.84 15.45
N HIS A 8 11.82 -6.84 15.98
CA HIS A 8 11.25 -5.70 16.68
C HIS A 8 11.37 -4.43 15.83
N TYR A 9 10.28 -3.66 15.75
CA TYR A 9 10.28 -2.35 15.10
C TYR A 9 10.82 -1.29 16.06
N ASP A 10 11.96 -0.69 15.70
CA ASP A 10 12.60 0.40 16.47
C ASP A 10 11.99 1.73 16.05
N HIS A 11 11.05 2.23 16.85
CA HIS A 11 10.34 3.48 16.59
C HIS A 11 11.28 4.70 16.62
N ASP A 12 12.35 4.68 17.42
CA ASP A 12 13.26 5.83 17.58
C ASP A 12 14.19 6.03 16.38
N ARG A 13 14.28 5.01 15.51
CA ARG A 13 15.10 5.01 14.29
C ARG A 13 14.28 4.72 13.04
N ASP A 14 12.98 4.98 13.10
CA ASP A 14 12.01 4.77 12.00
C ASP A 14 12.00 3.34 11.42
N GLY A 15 12.51 2.34 12.18
CA GLY A 15 12.61 0.96 11.75
C GLY A 15 13.58 0.68 10.59
N THR A 16 14.51 1.61 10.31
CA THR A 16 15.46 1.54 9.19
C THR A 16 16.28 0.25 9.13
N HIS A 17 16.61 -0.36 10.27
CA HIS A 17 17.33 -1.64 10.37
C HIS A 17 16.52 -2.87 9.93
N THR A 18 15.18 -2.77 9.88
CA THR A 18 14.26 -3.82 9.42
C THR A 18 13.50 -3.43 8.16
N GLN A 19 13.93 -2.35 7.50
CA GLN A 19 13.37 -1.88 6.25
C GLN A 19 13.82 -2.78 5.10
N LEU A 20 12.85 -3.31 4.34
CA LEU A 20 13.14 -4.08 3.12
C LEU A 20 13.44 -3.16 1.93
N ALA A 21 12.58 -2.16 1.75
CA ALA A 21 12.66 -1.11 0.74
C ALA A 21 11.75 0.04 1.17
N GLY A 22 11.87 1.21 0.54
CA GLY A 22 10.99 2.35 0.79
C GLY A 22 11.22 3.46 -0.23
N CYS A 23 10.31 4.43 -0.26
CA CYS A 23 10.44 5.65 -1.04
C CYS A 23 9.93 6.85 -0.22
N GLU A 24 10.23 8.06 -0.69
CA GLU A 24 9.62 9.28 -0.17
C GLU A 24 8.29 9.57 -0.88
N ALA A 25 7.21 9.77 -0.11
CA ALA A 25 5.90 10.17 -0.60
C ALA A 25 5.31 11.25 0.32
N LYS A 26 4.96 12.41 -0.25
CA LYS A 26 4.38 13.55 0.49
C LYS A 26 2.86 13.52 0.38
N PHE A 27 2.21 12.84 1.31
CA PHE A 27 0.74 12.62 1.31
C PHE A 27 -0.02 13.46 2.36
N ARG A 28 0.67 14.26 3.17
CA ARG A 28 0.05 15.09 4.22
C ARG A 28 -0.43 16.43 3.67
N ASN A 29 -1.58 16.89 4.16
CA ASN A 29 -2.12 18.24 3.90
C ASN A 29 -2.27 18.58 2.42
N VAL A 30 -2.74 17.62 1.63
CA VAL A 30 -3.09 17.82 0.21
C VAL A 30 -4.59 18.02 0.05
N ALA A 31 -5.01 18.75 -0.98
CA ALA A 31 -6.41 19.12 -1.21
C ALA A 31 -7.19 18.07 -2.03
N HIS A 32 -6.61 16.88 -2.21
CA HIS A 32 -7.11 15.79 -3.05
C HIS A 32 -6.86 14.46 -2.35
N ASP A 33 -7.59 13.43 -2.77
CA ASP A 33 -7.47 12.09 -2.20
C ASP A 33 -6.10 11.50 -2.52
N THR A 34 -5.51 10.80 -1.54
CA THR A 34 -4.24 10.09 -1.74
C THR A 34 -4.49 8.59 -1.79
N HIS A 35 -3.85 7.93 -2.75
CA HIS A 35 -4.06 6.52 -2.97
C HIS A 35 -2.76 5.76 -2.76
N ILE A 36 -2.86 4.64 -2.05
CA ILE A 36 -1.79 3.64 -1.98
C ILE A 36 -2.32 2.34 -2.57
N ALA A 37 -1.51 1.70 -3.41
CA ALA A 37 -1.77 0.39 -3.92
C ALA A 37 -0.72 -0.61 -3.46
N ILE A 38 -1.16 -1.77 -2.98
CA ILE A 38 -0.27 -2.83 -2.50
C ILE A 38 -0.57 -4.08 -3.32
N ARG A 39 0.36 -4.52 -4.17
CA ARG A 39 0.19 -5.71 -5.02
C ARG A 39 1.13 -6.80 -4.52
N TYR A 40 0.60 -7.99 -4.30
CA TYR A 40 1.39 -9.17 -4.00
C TYR A 40 1.06 -10.26 -5.02
N GLU A 41 2.02 -10.57 -5.89
CA GLU A 41 1.89 -11.60 -6.92
C GLU A 41 3.25 -12.28 -7.12
N ASN A 42 3.29 -13.59 -7.38
CA ASN A 42 4.54 -14.29 -7.73
C ASN A 42 5.71 -14.06 -6.75
N ASP A 43 5.42 -14.04 -5.45
CA ASP A 43 6.37 -13.71 -4.37
C ASP A 43 7.02 -12.30 -4.53
N VAL A 44 6.36 -11.40 -5.25
CA VAL A 44 6.75 -10.00 -5.43
C VAL A 44 5.75 -9.09 -4.73
N LEU A 45 6.24 -8.31 -3.77
CA LEU A 45 5.48 -7.25 -3.10
C LEU A 45 5.83 -5.91 -3.75
N THR A 46 4.84 -5.29 -4.39
CA THR A 46 4.95 -3.97 -5.00
C THR A 46 4.02 -3.01 -4.28
N VAL A 47 4.52 -1.81 -3.96
CA VAL A 47 3.71 -0.71 -3.44
C VAL A 47 3.82 0.45 -4.42
N SER A 48 2.67 1.01 -4.77
CA SER A 48 2.55 2.17 -5.64
C SER A 48 1.70 3.23 -4.97
N THR A 49 1.90 4.49 -5.34
CA THR A 49 1.18 5.63 -4.76
C THR A 49 0.68 6.56 -5.85
N ASP A 50 -0.50 7.15 -5.65
CA ASP A 50 -0.94 8.35 -6.34
C ASP A 50 -1.21 9.43 -5.29
N VAL A 51 -0.21 10.28 -5.08
CA VAL A 51 -0.25 11.40 -4.13
C VAL A 51 -0.18 12.75 -4.84
N GLU A 52 0.09 12.75 -6.15
CA GLU A 52 0.29 13.94 -6.98
C GLU A 52 -0.99 14.35 -7.75
N ASN A 53 -2.11 13.65 -7.52
CA ASN A 53 -3.39 13.86 -8.21
C ASN A 53 -3.27 13.74 -9.75
N LYS A 54 -2.48 12.77 -10.20
CA LYS A 54 -2.26 12.54 -11.64
C LYS A 54 -3.13 11.42 -12.19
N ALA A 55 -3.96 10.79 -11.35
CA ALA A 55 -4.68 9.56 -11.68
C ALA A 55 -3.71 8.49 -12.25
N ALA A 56 -2.48 8.47 -11.73
CA ALA A 56 -1.38 7.69 -12.26
C ALA A 56 -0.56 7.10 -11.12
N TRP A 57 -0.46 5.77 -11.12
CA TRP A 57 0.31 5.04 -10.13
C TRP A 57 1.80 5.24 -10.35
N LYS A 58 2.48 5.79 -9.33
CA LYS A 58 3.94 5.85 -9.25
C LYS A 58 4.43 4.71 -8.37
N GLU A 59 5.32 3.87 -8.89
CA GLU A 59 5.94 2.82 -8.10
C GLU A 59 6.77 3.44 -6.97
N CYS A 60 6.53 2.97 -5.75
CA CYS A 60 7.29 3.34 -4.56
C CYS A 60 8.37 2.30 -4.26
N LEU A 61 8.00 1.02 -4.23
CA LEU A 61 8.92 -0.09 -4.04
C LEU A 61 8.43 -1.34 -4.74
N SER A 62 9.36 -2.22 -5.11
CA SER A 62 9.10 -3.58 -5.55
C SER A 62 10.16 -4.51 -4.99
N VAL A 63 9.74 -5.55 -4.25
CA VAL A 63 10.63 -6.49 -3.56
C VAL A 63 10.25 -7.91 -3.94
N LYS A 64 11.21 -8.65 -4.50
CA LYS A 64 11.05 -10.07 -4.88
C LYS A 64 11.43 -10.99 -3.72
N GLY A 65 10.87 -12.20 -3.71
CA GLY A 65 11.18 -13.24 -2.73
C GLY A 65 10.51 -13.04 -1.38
N VAL A 66 9.51 -12.16 -1.30
CA VAL A 66 8.65 -12.03 -0.12
C VAL A 66 7.73 -13.24 -0.10
N ARG A 67 7.70 -13.99 1.00
CA ARG A 67 6.84 -15.16 1.16
C ARG A 67 5.86 -14.94 2.30
N LEU A 68 4.58 -14.81 1.96
CA LEU A 68 3.49 -14.62 2.92
C LEU A 68 2.58 -15.86 2.92
N PRO A 69 2.28 -16.45 4.09
CA PRO A 69 1.33 -17.55 4.19
C PRO A 69 -0.12 -17.06 4.03
N THR A 70 -1.02 -17.97 3.71
CA THR A 70 -2.46 -17.70 3.64
C THR A 70 -3.10 -17.69 5.04
N GLY A 71 -4.33 -17.17 5.14
CA GLY A 71 -5.08 -17.11 6.40
C GLY A 71 -4.78 -15.89 7.27
N TYR A 72 -4.12 -14.87 6.73
CA TYR A 72 -3.85 -13.61 7.41
C TYR A 72 -5.02 -12.63 7.30
N TYR A 73 -4.95 -11.57 8.12
CA TYR A 73 -5.94 -10.50 8.17
C TYR A 73 -5.37 -9.23 7.55
N PHE A 74 -6.20 -8.53 6.76
CA PHE A 74 -5.90 -7.16 6.34
C PHE A 74 -6.30 -6.20 7.45
N GLY A 75 -5.41 -5.28 7.80
CA GLY A 75 -5.64 -4.29 8.84
C GLY A 75 -4.86 -3.01 8.57
N VAL A 76 -5.41 -1.89 9.00
CA VAL A 76 -4.76 -0.59 8.97
C VAL A 76 -4.94 0.04 10.34
N THR A 77 -3.85 0.58 10.88
CA THR A 77 -3.81 1.22 12.20
C THR A 77 -3.01 2.50 12.12
N ALA A 78 -3.28 3.45 13.01
CA ALA A 78 -2.53 4.68 13.15
C ALA A 78 -2.32 5.01 14.63
N ALA A 79 -1.28 5.79 14.93
CA ALA A 79 -0.97 6.26 16.27
C ALA A 79 -0.43 7.69 16.20
N THR A 80 -0.58 8.43 17.29
CA THR A 80 -0.04 9.78 17.48
C THR A 80 0.83 9.82 18.73
N GLY A 81 1.83 10.70 18.76
CA GLY A 81 2.69 10.92 19.93
C GLY A 81 2.55 12.36 20.43
N ASP A 82 3.68 12.98 20.77
CA ASP A 82 3.73 14.40 21.18
C ASP A 82 3.21 15.35 20.09
N LEU A 83 3.39 14.96 18.82
CA LEU A 83 2.75 15.58 17.67
C LEU A 83 1.60 14.69 17.17
N SER A 84 0.51 15.32 16.76
CA SER A 84 -0.72 14.65 16.34
C SER A 84 -1.20 15.11 14.97
N ASP A 85 -1.74 14.17 14.19
CA ASP A 85 -2.45 14.41 12.94
C ASP A 85 -3.69 13.52 12.85
N THR A 86 -4.63 13.90 11.99
CA THR A 86 -5.78 13.06 11.66
C THR A 86 -5.39 11.99 10.63
N HIS A 87 -5.74 10.74 10.91
CA HIS A 87 -5.43 9.58 10.07
C HIS A 87 -6.72 8.95 9.53
N ASP A 88 -7.21 9.44 8.39
CA ASP A 88 -8.50 9.00 7.82
C ASP A 88 -8.33 7.96 6.70
N ILE A 89 -9.10 6.88 6.81
CA ILE A 89 -9.24 5.87 5.77
C ILE A 89 -10.63 6.05 5.13
N MET A 90 -10.66 6.42 3.85
CA MET A 90 -11.93 6.60 3.15
C MET A 90 -12.51 5.27 2.67
N SER A 91 -11.64 4.41 2.13
CA SER A 91 -12.06 3.09 1.67
C SER A 91 -10.87 2.15 1.58
N ILE A 92 -11.16 0.87 1.76
CA ILE A 92 -10.24 -0.24 1.50
C ILE A 92 -10.91 -1.11 0.45
N LYS A 93 -10.24 -1.30 -0.69
CA LYS A 93 -10.72 -2.16 -1.76
C LYS A 93 -9.74 -3.33 -1.95
N LEU A 94 -10.26 -4.53 -1.77
CA LEU A 94 -9.53 -5.78 -1.92
C LEU A 94 -9.91 -6.45 -3.24
N TYR A 95 -8.91 -6.88 -4.00
CA TYR A 95 -9.09 -7.53 -5.30
C TYR A 95 -8.30 -8.82 -5.33
N GLU A 96 -8.92 -9.88 -5.83
CA GLU A 96 -8.18 -11.10 -6.18
C GLU A 96 -7.45 -10.88 -7.51
N LEU A 97 -6.23 -11.40 -7.62
CA LEU A 97 -5.44 -11.32 -8.84
C LEU A 97 -5.53 -12.67 -9.55
N ASP A 98 -6.18 -12.70 -10.70
CA ASP A 98 -6.13 -13.86 -11.58
C ASP A 98 -4.71 -13.96 -12.13
N MET A 99 -3.99 -15.00 -11.72
CA MET A 99 -2.74 -15.34 -12.38
C MET A 99 -3.10 -16.05 -13.68
N PRO A 100 -2.68 -15.57 -14.86
CA PRO A 100 -2.82 -16.35 -16.06
C PRO A 100 -1.95 -17.60 -15.86
N GLU A 101 -2.57 -18.72 -15.50
CA GLU A 101 -1.98 -20.03 -15.76
C GLU A 101 -1.62 -20.07 -17.25
N ASN A 102 -0.67 -20.92 -17.64
CA ASN A 102 -0.27 -21.10 -19.02
C ASN A 102 -1.44 -21.64 -19.88
N VAL A 103 -2.46 -20.82 -20.13
CA VAL A 103 -3.50 -21.01 -21.11
C VAL A 103 -2.91 -20.51 -22.41
N SER A 104 -2.14 -21.41 -23.01
CA SER A 104 -1.91 -21.38 -24.45
C SER A 104 -3.25 -21.14 -25.15
N LEU A 105 -3.29 -20.04 -25.89
CA LEU A 105 -4.22 -19.68 -26.96
C LEU A 105 -5.60 -19.13 -26.53
N LEU A 106 -5.77 -17.85 -26.89
CA LEU A 106 -7.01 -17.13 -27.17
C LEU A 106 -7.83 -16.63 -25.98
N SER A 107 -7.55 -15.41 -25.54
CA SER A 107 -8.61 -14.48 -25.13
C SER A 107 -8.10 -13.04 -25.21
N LEU A 108 -8.56 -12.35 -26.25
CA LEU A 108 -8.47 -10.91 -26.41
C LEU A 108 -9.46 -10.24 -25.44
N HIS A 109 -9.04 -10.00 -24.21
CA HIS A 109 -9.61 -8.91 -23.40
C HIS A 109 -8.59 -8.50 -22.35
N GLU A 110 -8.21 -7.22 -22.36
CA GLU A 110 -7.44 -6.62 -21.28
C GLU A 110 -8.25 -6.75 -19.99
N PRO A 111 -7.77 -7.47 -18.96
CA PRO A 111 -8.36 -7.26 -17.68
C PRO A 111 -7.64 -6.06 -17.06
N MET A 112 -8.38 -4.96 -16.94
CA MET A 112 -8.03 -3.84 -16.08
C MET A 112 -8.12 -4.31 -14.61
N TYR A 113 -7.20 -5.18 -14.18
CA TYR A 113 -7.10 -5.64 -12.80
C TYR A 113 -6.30 -4.63 -11.99
N SER A 114 -7.04 -3.75 -11.29
CA SER A 114 -6.49 -2.80 -10.34
C SER A 114 -5.80 -3.55 -9.19
N PRO A 115 -4.57 -3.17 -8.81
CA PRO A 115 -4.01 -3.63 -7.54
C PRO A 115 -4.88 -3.17 -6.37
N PHE A 116 -4.80 -3.88 -5.24
CA PHE A 116 -5.43 -3.47 -3.97
C PHE A 116 -5.21 -1.98 -3.77
N SER A 117 -6.28 -1.22 -3.58
CA SER A 117 -6.19 0.23 -3.40
C SER A 117 -6.78 0.57 -2.04
N ILE A 118 -5.93 1.13 -1.18
CA ILE A 118 -6.37 1.79 0.04
C ILE A 118 -6.41 3.28 -0.29
N ILE A 119 -7.57 3.89 -0.08
CA ILE A 119 -7.75 5.34 -0.25
C ILE A 119 -7.59 5.98 1.12
N VAL A 120 -6.58 6.83 1.25
CA VAL A 120 -6.27 7.59 2.45
C VAL A 120 -6.62 9.07 2.20
N GLN A 121 -7.34 9.66 3.15
CA GLN A 121 -7.82 11.05 3.26
C GLN A 121 -9.16 11.44 2.62
N ARG A 122 -10.06 11.93 3.49
CA ARG A 122 -10.82 13.17 3.27
C ARG A 122 -10.87 13.95 4.60
N ASN A 123 -9.99 14.93 4.77
CA ASN A 123 -10.19 15.94 5.82
C ASN A 123 -10.91 17.15 5.21
N PHE A 124 -12.24 17.15 5.30
CA PHE A 124 -13.01 18.38 5.22
C PHE A 124 -13.30 18.81 6.66
N PHE A 125 -12.40 19.60 7.27
CA PHE A 125 -12.83 20.45 8.38
C PHE A 125 -13.18 21.83 7.80
N PRO A 126 -14.45 22.28 7.88
CA PRO A 126 -14.71 23.70 7.79
C PRO A 126 -14.04 24.35 9.00
N ARG A 127 -13.42 25.52 8.79
CA ARG A 127 -12.80 26.39 9.82
C ARG A 127 -13.43 26.25 11.21
N ALA A 128 -12.60 26.11 12.23
CA ALA A 128 -12.82 26.75 13.52
C ALA A 128 -11.85 27.92 13.62
#